data_AF-A0A087TNX7-F1
#
_entry.id   AF-A0A087TNX7-F1
#
_cell.length_a   1.000
_cell.length_b   1.000
_cell.length_c   1.000
_cell.angle_alpha   90.00
_cell.angle_beta   90.00
_cell.angle_gamma   90.00
#
_symmetry.space_group_name_H-M   'P 1'
#
loop_
_entity.id
_entity.type
_entity.pdbx_description
1 polymer ?
#
loop_
_entity_poly.entity_id
_entity_poly.type
_entity_poly.pdbx_seq_one_letter_code
_entity_poly.pdbx_strand_id
1 'polypeptide(L)'
;MLWDLNEGKHLYTLDHTDIINALCFSPNRYWLCVATGPSIKIWDLEGKNMVDELRPEVITNSTKAEPPQCISMAWSADGQTLFAGYTDNTIRVWAVGMNATR
;
A
#
# COMPACT_ATOMS: atom_id res chain seq x y z
N MET A 1 10.89 -8.79 -4.09
CA MET A 1 12.14 -9.19 -3.41
C MET A 1 12.68 -7.97 -2.67
N LEU A 2 13.17 -8.15 -1.44
CA LEU A 2 13.83 -7.09 -0.68
C LEU A 2 15.33 -7.36 -0.59
N TRP A 3 16.12 -6.31 -0.79
CA TRP A 3 17.57 -6.35 -0.83
C TRP A 3 18.15 -5.31 0.12
N ASP A 4 19.23 -5.68 0.78
CA ASP A 4 20.11 -4.73 1.47
C ASP A 4 21.15 -4.25 0.47
N LEU A 5 21.11 -2.95 0.16
CA LEU A 5 22.01 -2.35 -0.83
C LEU A 5 23.40 -2.02 -0.26
N ASN A 6 23.54 -1.91 1.07
CA ASN A 6 24.83 -1.66 1.71
C ASN A 6 25.68 -2.94 1.71
N GLU A 7 25.04 -4.07 2.01
CA GLU A 7 25.69 -5.37 2.06
C GLU A 7 25.58 -6.16 0.73
N GLY A 8 24.73 -5.71 -0.19
CA GLY A 8 24.50 -6.40 -1.47
C GLY A 8 23.82 -7.76 -1.32
N LYS A 9 23.10 -8.00 -0.21
CA LYS A 9 22.49 -9.29 0.11
C LYS A 9 20.98 -9.28 -0.12
N HIS A 10 20.46 -10.42 -0.58
CA HIS A 10 19.04 -10.71 -0.56
C HIS A 10 18.58 -10.88 0.89
N LEU A 11 17.51 -10.18 1.28
CA LEU A 11 16.94 -10.28 2.61
C LEU A 11 15.85 -11.35 2.66
N TYR A 12 14.80 -11.15 1.86
CA TYR A 12 13.69 -12.09 1.71
C TYR A 12 12.79 -11.71 0.54
N THR A 13 11.87 -12.60 0.19
CA THR A 13 10.81 -12.38 -0.79
C THR A 13 9.47 -12.30 -0.06
N LEU A 14 8.69 -11.27 -0.36
CA LEU A 14 7.29 -11.19 0.06
C LEU A 14 6.46 -11.75 -1.09
N ASP A 15 5.88 -12.92 -0.89
CA ASP A 15 5.09 -13.59 -1.92
C ASP A 15 3.72 -12.90 -2.08
N HIS A 16 3.32 -12.70 -3.33
CA HIS A 16 2.00 -12.19 -3.71
C HIS A 16 1.48 -12.99 -4.90
N THR A 17 0.19 -13.28 -4.88
CA THR A 17 -0.52 -13.97 -5.96
C THR A 17 -1.08 -13.01 -7.01
N ASP A 18 -1.28 -11.76 -6.62
CA ASP A 18 -1.94 -10.74 -7.42
C ASP A 18 -0.91 -9.87 -8.17
N ILE A 19 -1.37 -9.21 -9.23
CA ILE A 19 -0.55 -8.23 -9.96
C ILE A 19 -0.21 -7.06 -9.03
N ILE A 20 1.08 -6.75 -8.93
CA ILE A 20 1.60 -5.59 -8.20
C ILE A 20 1.71 -4.42 -9.18
N ASN A 21 0.90 -3.39 -8.96
CA ASN A 21 0.89 -2.19 -9.82
C ASN A 21 1.91 -1.13 -9.36
N ALA A 22 2.07 -0.98 -8.05
CA ALA A 22 2.95 0.02 -7.45
C ALA A 22 3.45 -0.42 -6.07
N LEU A 23 4.58 0.14 -5.66
CA LEU A 23 5.25 -0.11 -4.38
C LEU A 23 5.74 1.23 -3.80
N CYS A 24 5.65 1.42 -2.48
CA CYS A 24 6.23 2.57 -1.81
C CYS A 24 6.63 2.25 -0.36
N PHE A 25 7.81 2.69 0.06
CA PHE A 25 8.24 2.59 1.46
C PHE A 25 7.64 3.73 2.27
N SER A 26 7.21 3.44 3.50
CA SER A 26 6.91 4.51 4.46
C SER A 26 8.20 5.21 4.89
N PRO A 27 8.21 6.54 5.01
CA PRO A 27 9.40 7.28 5.43
C PRO A 27 9.64 7.24 6.95
N ASN A 28 8.61 6.94 7.76
CA ASN A 28 8.69 7.01 9.23
C ASN A 28 8.55 5.64 9.92
N ARG A 29 8.10 4.62 9.21
CA ARG A 29 7.89 3.26 9.70
C ARG A 29 8.59 2.31 8.75
N TYR A 30 9.03 1.16 9.27
CA TYR A 30 9.64 0.12 8.44
C TYR A 30 8.58 -0.68 7.68
N TRP A 31 7.74 0.04 6.92
CA TRP A 31 6.61 -0.49 6.19
C TRP A 31 6.82 -0.44 4.68
N LEU A 32 6.28 -1.42 3.98
CA LEU A 32 6.12 -1.44 2.54
C LEU A 32 4.63 -1.47 2.18
N CYS A 33 4.19 -0.47 1.42
CA CYS A 33 2.86 -0.47 0.80
C CYS A 33 2.95 -1.12 -0.57
N VAL A 34 2.03 -2.06 -0.83
CA VAL A 34 1.94 -2.83 -2.07
C VAL A 34 0.55 -2.66 -2.66
N ALA A 35 0.44 -2.01 -3.81
CA ALA A 35 -0.80 -1.89 -4.54
C ALA A 35 -1.07 -3.19 -5.32
N THR A 36 -2.02 -3.98 -4.83
CA THR A 36 -2.47 -5.24 -5.44
C THR A 36 -3.89 -5.07 -5.94
N GLY A 37 -4.01 -4.60 -7.18
CA GLY A 37 -5.28 -4.26 -7.80
C GLY A 37 -6.02 -3.10 -7.12
N PRO A 38 -7.26 -3.27 -6.61
CA PRO A 38 -7.99 -2.21 -5.91
C PRO A 38 -7.52 -1.98 -4.46
N SER A 39 -6.86 -2.97 -3.87
CA SER A 39 -6.38 -2.95 -2.48
C SER A 39 -4.93 -2.49 -2.38
N ILE A 40 -4.58 -1.94 -1.22
CA ILE A 40 -3.18 -1.66 -0.85
C ILE A 40 -2.85 -2.48 0.40
N LYS A 41 -1.97 -3.47 0.28
CA LYS A 41 -1.49 -4.27 1.40
C LYS A 41 -0.31 -3.56 2.07
N ILE A 42 -0.33 -3.46 3.39
CA ILE A 42 0.77 -2.87 4.18
C ILE A 42 1.52 -3.99 4.88
N TRP A 43 2.82 -4.04 4.65
CA TRP A 43 3.74 -5.01 5.25
C TRP A 43 4.63 -4.33 6.27
N ASP A 44 4.72 -4.91 7.46
CA ASP A 44 5.81 -4.64 8.39
C ASP A 44 7.02 -5.48 7.98
N LEU A 45 8.11 -4.80 7.62
CA LEU A 45 9.34 -5.42 7.15
C LEU A 45 10.22 -5.94 8.29
N GLU A 46 9.98 -5.50 9.53
CA GLU A 46 10.65 -6.02 10.73
C GLU A 46 10.01 -7.34 11.14
N GLY A 47 8.68 -7.32 11.33
CA GLY A 47 7.88 -8.50 11.67
C GLY A 47 7.68 -9.48 10.51
N LYS A 48 7.94 -9.05 9.27
CA LYS A 48 7.75 -9.83 8.02
C LYS A 48 6.32 -10.31 7.83
N ASN A 49 5.34 -9.51 8.26
CA ASN A 49 3.93 -9.84 8.21
C ASN A 49 3.11 -8.68 7.64
N MET A 50 1.97 -9.02 7.02
CA MET A 50 0.98 -8.02 6.62
C MET A 50 0.30 -7.48 7.87
N VAL A 51 0.30 -6.17 8.05
CA VAL A 51 -0.29 -5.49 9.22
C VAL A 51 -1.63 -4.86 8.90
N ASP A 52 -1.88 -4.53 7.63
CA ASP A 52 -3.16 -3.95 7.22
C ASP A 52 -3.42 -4.17 5.73
N GLU A 53 -4.69 -4.03 5.33
CA GLU A 53 -5.11 -4.00 3.94
C GLU A 53 -6.11 -2.86 3.73
N LEU A 54 -5.67 -1.80 3.05
CA LEU A 54 -6.51 -0.67 2.72
C LEU A 54 -7.37 -1.02 1.51
N ARG A 55 -8.68 -1.07 1.73
CA ARG A 55 -9.67 -1.24 0.67
C ARG A 55 -10.50 0.03 0.54
N PRO A 56 -10.58 0.63 -0.65
CA PRO A 56 -11.49 1.73 -0.86
C PRO A 56 -12.94 1.24 -0.79
N GLU A 57 -13.83 2.05 -0.21
CA GLU A 57 -15.27 1.86 -0.44
C GLU A 57 -15.56 2.11 -1.92
N VAL A 58 -15.82 1.04 -2.65
CA VAL A 58 -16.13 1.10 -4.07
C VAL A 58 -17.62 1.38 -4.22
N ILE A 59 -17.97 2.65 -4.44
CA ILE A 59 -19.34 3.04 -4.85
C ILE A 59 -19.44 2.82 -6.36
N THR A 60 -19.58 1.57 -6.79
CA THR A 60 -19.96 1.27 -8.18
C THR A 60 -21.48 1.21 -8.28
N ASN A 61 -22.07 2.19 -8.96
CA ASN A 61 -23.49 2.13 -9.36
C ASN A 61 -23.76 1.05 -10.43
N SER A 62 -22.73 0.30 -10.83
CA SER A 62 -22.79 -0.75 -11.86
C SER A 62 -22.19 -2.03 -11.31
N THR A 63 -23.02 -3.07 -11.21
CA THR A 63 -22.63 -4.43 -10.80
C THR A 63 -21.71 -5.14 -11.80
N LYS A 64 -21.33 -4.49 -12.90
CA LYS A 64 -20.53 -5.06 -14.00
C LYS A 64 -19.19 -4.36 -14.27
N ALA A 65 -18.87 -3.28 -13.57
CA ALA A 65 -17.58 -2.60 -13.76
C ALA A 65 -16.51 -3.27 -12.87
N GLU A 66 -15.33 -3.53 -13.44
CA GLU A 66 -14.16 -3.91 -12.63
C GLU A 66 -13.88 -2.81 -11.59
N PRO A 67 -13.45 -3.18 -10.36
CA PRO A 67 -13.16 -2.20 -9.34
C PRO A 67 -12.01 -1.29 -9.78
N PRO A 68 -11.96 -0.03 -9.33
CA PRO A 68 -10.86 0.87 -9.66
C PRO A 68 -9.55 0.32 -9.12
N GLN A 69 -8.49 0.35 -9.93
CA GLN A 69 -7.18 -0.20 -9.58
C GLN A 69 -6.27 0.92 -9.07
N CYS A 70 -5.52 0.65 -8.01
CA CYS A 70 -4.46 1.54 -7.55
C CYS A 70 -3.24 1.39 -8.46
N ILE A 71 -2.79 2.50 -9.06
CA ILE A 71 -1.69 2.51 -10.04
C ILE A 71 -0.50 3.38 -9.64
N SER A 72 -0.65 4.21 -8.61
CA SER A 72 0.42 5.05 -8.08
C SER A 72 0.22 5.30 -6.60
N MET A 73 1.33 5.44 -5.86
CA MET A 73 1.32 5.72 -4.43
C MET A 73 2.44 6.68 -4.06
N ALA A 74 2.18 7.55 -3.09
CA ALA A 74 3.17 8.44 -2.50
C ALA A 74 2.86 8.69 -1.03
N TRP A 75 3.87 8.62 -0.18
CA TRP A 75 3.78 9.07 1.20
C TRP A 75 4.04 10.58 1.30
N SER A 76 3.36 11.23 2.23
CA SER A 76 3.80 12.53 2.75
C SER A 76 5.18 12.40 3.39
N ALA A 77 5.98 13.47 3.36
CA ALA A 77 7.35 13.44 3.88
C ALA A 77 7.43 13.11 5.39
N ASP A 78 6.39 13.46 6.16
CA ASP A 78 6.25 13.11 7.57
C ASP A 78 5.78 11.66 7.82
N GLY A 79 5.40 10.93 6.76
CA GLY A 79 4.89 9.56 6.80
C GLY A 79 3.52 9.40 7.48
N GLN A 80 2.78 10.49 7.65
CA GLN A 80 1.48 10.47 8.30
C GLN A 80 0.33 10.24 7.31
N THR A 81 0.55 10.45 6.01
CA THR A 81 -0.48 10.36 4.98
C THR A 81 0.02 9.58 3.77
N LEU A 82 -0.75 8.60 3.33
CA LEU A 82 -0.57 7.88 2.07
C LEU A 82 -1.57 8.39 1.05
N PHE A 83 -1.08 8.84 -0.10
CA PHE A 83 -1.87 9.19 -1.27
C PHE A 83 -1.80 8.05 -2.28
N ALA A 84 -2.93 7.64 -2.84
CA ALA A 84 -2.96 6.66 -3.91
C ALA A 84 -3.85 7.11 -5.08
N GLY A 85 -3.30 7.04 -6.28
CA GLY A 85 -4.00 7.36 -7.52
C GLY A 85 -4.64 6.12 -8.11
N TYR A 86 -5.94 6.22 -8.42
CA TYR A 86 -6.73 5.12 -8.97
C TYR A 86 -7.16 5.37 -10.42
N THR A 87 -7.53 4.29 -11.11
CA THR A 87 -8.00 4.32 -12.51
C THR A 87 -9.37 4.97 -12.70
N ASP A 88 -10.10 5.28 -11.62
CA ASP A 88 -11.37 6.03 -11.64
C ASP A 88 -11.17 7.55 -11.52
N ASN A 89 -9.97 8.03 -11.84
CA ASN A 89 -9.58 9.44 -11.77
C ASN A 89 -9.69 10.03 -10.35
N THR A 90 -9.76 9.18 -9.31
CA THR A 90 -9.86 9.61 -7.92
C THR A 90 -8.56 9.34 -7.18
N ILE A 91 -8.11 10.33 -6.42
CA ILE A 91 -7.03 10.15 -5.44
C ILE A 91 -7.67 9.82 -4.11
N ARG A 92 -7.23 8.71 -3.51
CA ARG A 92 -7.66 8.31 -2.18
C ARG A 92 -6.54 8.54 -1.19
N VAL A 93 -6.92 8.93 0.02
CA VAL A 93 -6.01 9.44 1.04
C VAL A 93 -6.28 8.70 2.34
N TRP A 94 -5.23 8.11 2.92
CA TRP A 94 -5.27 7.46 4.22
C TRP A 94 -4.32 8.15 5.16
N ALA A 95 -4.84 8.55 6.32
CA ALA A 95 -4.03 9.06 7.42
C ALA A 95 -3.69 7.93 8.38
N VAL A 96 -2.44 7.86 8.82
CA VAL A 96 -2.01 6.95 9.89
C VAL A 96 -2.51 7.54 11.20
N GLY A 97 -3.64 7.03 11.68
CA GLY A 97 -4.14 7.40 12.99
C GLY A 97 -3.22 6.88 14.09
N MET A 98 -2.87 7.72 15.08
CA MET A 98 -2.83 7.19 16.45
C MET A 98 -4.25 6.75 16.74
N ASN A 99 -4.44 5.54 17.30
CA ASN A 99 -5.76 5.11 17.77
C ASN A 99 -6.41 6.29 18.51
N ALA A 100 -7.46 6.87 17.92
CA ALA A 100 -8.33 7.75 18.65
C ALA A 100 -9.01 6.83 19.66
N THR A 101 -8.44 6.76 20.86
CA THR A 101 -9.10 6.16 22.02
C THR A 101 -10.49 6.79 22.11
N ARG A 102 -11.50 5.98 21.80
CA ARG A 102 -12.89 6.30 22.05
C ARG A 102 -13.21 6.00 23.51
#